data_AF-A0A970BYB0-F1
#
_entry.id   AF-A0A970BYB0-F1
#
_cell.length_a   1.000
_cell.length_b   1.000
_cell.length_c   1.000
_cell.angle_alpha   90.00
_cell.angle_beta   90.00
_cell.angle_gamma   90.00
#
_symmetry.space_group_name_H-M   'P 1'
#
loop_
_entity.id
_entity.type
_entity.pdbx_description
1 polymer ?
#
loop_
_entity_poly.entity_id
_entity_poly.type
_entity_poly.pdbx_seq_one_letter_code
_entity_poly.pdbx_strand_id
1 'polypeptide(L)'
;METRIPTRMGDGYMVEMTPSELRADIEAATEEAARKAGCAPLAQDELDHLLDIYASRAAFTAVDIGDQVVLSCDGGGSKMTGTDLLDLLESEQRLGQDILELWHIEYSYKAIKTILPFQQQVMQNVQLMCTAPVQYGAQPNLAFYSKPDGPAENWFELLPRGEIAAARAAIEEAMDLATKDFIYVGEGMLDTGADGMDFDTTGGAGDADFFSTLRAVKHLRGKYPDAGIEVGMAGEFVIGVHGELEWDGRRLAGLWPAAQVQVCQDAGATIYGPAVNIRTGKSCAWNAAYAITVCKPAMEVARIPVHPNVGEGVGGVPVNGYPPEDAASRAAKAHVDILKCDGL
;
A
#
# COMPACT_ATOMS: atom_id res chain seq x y z
N MET A 1 38.68 -9.87 -11.00
CA MET A 1 37.63 -10.58 -10.25
C MET A 1 36.92 -9.50 -9.47
N GLU A 2 35.63 -9.27 -9.73
CA GLU A 2 34.90 -8.20 -9.06
C GLU A 2 34.73 -8.50 -7.57
N THR A 3 34.75 -7.45 -6.75
CA THR A 3 34.47 -7.57 -5.32
C THR A 3 33.04 -7.99 -5.12
N ARG A 4 32.80 -9.02 -4.30
CA ARG A 4 31.45 -9.43 -3.94
C ARG A 4 30.86 -8.52 -2.87
N ILE A 5 29.59 -8.19 -3.03
CA ILE A 5 28.81 -7.30 -2.19
C ILE A 5 27.76 -8.14 -1.47
N PRO A 6 27.66 -8.07 -0.13
CA PRO A 6 26.56 -8.69 0.59
C PRO A 6 25.26 -7.94 0.25
N THR A 7 24.26 -8.69 -0.18
CA THR A 7 22.92 -8.19 -0.50
C THR A 7 21.89 -9.25 -0.09
N ARG A 8 20.61 -9.02 -0.40
CA ARG A 8 19.52 -9.91 -0.01
C ARG A 8 18.65 -10.33 -1.18
N MET A 9 18.08 -11.51 -1.06
CA MET A 9 16.99 -12.01 -1.90
C MET A 9 15.65 -11.48 -1.39
N GLY A 10 14.58 -11.63 -2.17
CA GLY A 10 13.24 -11.14 -1.84
C GLY A 10 12.59 -11.88 -0.68
N ASP A 11 13.12 -13.02 -0.26
CA ASP A 11 12.78 -13.71 1.00
C ASP A 11 13.63 -13.23 2.20
N GLY A 12 14.53 -12.26 1.98
CA GLY A 12 15.45 -11.72 2.97
C GLY A 12 16.75 -12.49 3.16
N TYR A 13 16.93 -13.63 2.48
CA TYR A 13 18.15 -14.45 2.57
C TYR A 13 19.37 -13.66 2.09
N MET A 14 20.45 -13.70 2.87
CA MET A 14 21.67 -12.96 2.54
C MET A 14 22.51 -13.74 1.52
N VAL A 15 22.90 -13.05 0.45
CA VAL A 15 23.73 -13.57 -0.64
C VAL A 15 24.87 -12.61 -0.94
N GLU A 16 25.82 -13.06 -1.74
CA GLU A 16 26.91 -12.22 -2.24
C GLU A 16 26.84 -12.13 -3.76
N MET A 17 26.71 -10.92 -4.29
CA MET A 17 26.65 -10.64 -5.73
C MET A 17 27.77 -9.71 -6.15
N THR A 18 28.23 -9.82 -7.39
CA THR A 18 29.15 -8.86 -8.01
C THR A 18 28.38 -7.63 -8.54
N PRO A 19 29.03 -6.48 -8.70
CA PRO A 19 28.44 -5.31 -9.38
C PRO A 19 27.80 -5.65 -10.73
N SER A 20 28.46 -6.49 -11.54
CA SER A 20 27.91 -6.93 -12.83
C SER A 20 26.64 -7.79 -12.69
N GLU A 21 26.57 -8.67 -11.69
CA GLU A 21 25.35 -9.46 -11.40
C GLU A 21 24.22 -8.56 -10.91
N LEU A 22 24.50 -7.58 -10.03
CA LEU A 22 23.49 -6.62 -9.57
C LEU A 22 22.95 -5.77 -10.71
N ARG A 23 23.84 -5.27 -11.58
CA ARG A 23 23.44 -4.51 -12.77
C ARG A 23 22.54 -5.32 -13.69
N ALA A 24 22.92 -6.56 -14.00
CA ALA A 24 22.13 -7.43 -14.84
C ALA A 24 20.74 -7.72 -14.23
N ASP A 25 20.64 -7.85 -12.91
CA ASP A 25 19.37 -8.00 -12.20
C ASP A 25 18.49 -6.74 -12.32
N ILE A 26 19.04 -5.55 -12.12
CA ILE A 26 18.32 -4.27 -12.24
C ILE A 26 17.84 -4.06 -13.69
N GLU A 27 18.70 -4.29 -14.68
CA GLU A 27 18.38 -4.18 -16.11
C GLU A 27 17.25 -5.17 -16.48
N ALA A 28 17.36 -6.43 -16.07
CA ALA A 28 16.31 -7.43 -16.33
C ALA A 28 14.97 -7.08 -15.64
N ALA A 29 15.02 -6.51 -14.44
CA ALA A 29 13.83 -6.11 -13.70
C ALA A 29 13.07 -4.98 -14.41
N THR A 30 13.79 -3.94 -14.84
CA THR A 30 13.15 -2.81 -15.51
C THR A 30 12.57 -3.19 -16.87
N GLU A 31 13.26 -4.05 -17.63
CA GLU A 31 12.74 -4.56 -18.90
C GLU A 31 11.47 -5.40 -18.71
N GLU A 32 11.44 -6.26 -17.69
CA GLU A 32 10.27 -7.07 -17.39
C GLU A 32 9.09 -6.23 -16.92
N ALA A 33 9.34 -5.27 -16.02
CA ALA A 33 8.35 -4.32 -15.52
C ALA A 33 7.75 -3.49 -16.66
N ALA A 34 8.60 -2.85 -17.47
CA ALA A 34 8.21 -2.03 -18.62
C ALA A 34 7.31 -2.80 -19.59
N ARG A 35 7.70 -4.05 -19.93
CA ARG A 35 6.90 -4.93 -20.80
C ARG A 35 5.54 -5.28 -20.21
N LYS A 36 5.45 -5.53 -18.90
CA LYS A 36 4.20 -5.94 -18.23
C LYS A 36 3.25 -4.77 -18.02
N ALA A 37 3.77 -3.64 -17.55
CA ALA A 37 2.99 -2.42 -17.28
C ALA A 37 2.72 -1.59 -18.55
N GLY A 38 3.41 -1.88 -19.65
CA GLY A 38 3.29 -1.11 -20.89
C GLY A 38 3.88 0.29 -20.79
N CYS A 39 4.94 0.46 -19.99
CA CYS A 39 5.65 1.73 -19.79
C CYS A 39 7.10 1.66 -20.33
N ALA A 40 7.83 2.77 -20.20
CA ALA A 40 9.26 2.80 -20.52
C ALA A 40 10.07 2.18 -19.37
N PRO A 41 11.21 1.52 -19.66
CA PRO A 41 12.17 1.15 -18.62
C PRO A 41 12.79 2.40 -17.99
N LEU A 42 13.45 2.22 -16.85
CA LEU A 42 14.23 3.27 -16.20
C LEU A 42 15.36 3.76 -17.11
N ALA A 43 15.66 5.04 -16.99
CA ALA A 43 16.74 5.68 -17.72
C ALA A 43 18.10 5.20 -17.19
N GLN A 44 19.16 5.38 -18.00
CA GLN A 44 20.48 4.85 -17.66
C GLN A 44 21.03 5.41 -16.34
N ASP A 45 20.83 6.70 -16.09
CA ASP A 45 21.22 7.38 -14.85
C ASP A 45 20.48 6.83 -13.62
N GLU A 46 19.21 6.45 -13.77
CA GLU A 46 18.42 5.82 -12.70
C GLU A 46 18.90 4.40 -12.42
N LEU A 47 19.26 3.63 -13.45
CA LEU A 47 19.85 2.30 -13.32
C LEU A 47 21.22 2.37 -12.62
N ASP A 48 22.03 3.36 -13.01
CA ASP A 48 23.34 3.60 -12.40
C ASP A 48 23.20 3.99 -10.92
N HIS A 49 22.19 4.81 -10.59
CA HIS A 49 21.88 5.21 -9.21
C HIS A 49 21.37 4.04 -8.35
N LEU A 50 20.48 3.21 -8.89
CA LEU A 50 20.05 1.98 -8.20
C LEU A 50 21.23 1.05 -7.93
N LEU A 51 22.13 0.89 -8.91
CA LEU A 51 23.33 0.10 -8.72
C LEU A 51 24.20 0.66 -7.60
N ASP A 52 24.38 1.98 -7.50
CA ASP A 52 25.15 2.60 -6.41
C ASP A 52 24.53 2.30 -5.03
N ILE A 53 23.21 2.48 -4.89
CA ILE A 53 22.47 2.19 -3.65
C ILE A 53 22.66 0.73 -3.22
N TYR A 54 22.46 -0.22 -4.15
CA TYR A 54 22.49 -1.65 -3.85
C TYR A 54 23.89 -2.25 -3.83
N ALA A 55 24.88 -1.60 -4.45
CA ALA A 55 26.27 -2.00 -4.36
C ALA A 55 26.96 -1.50 -3.08
N SER A 56 26.36 -0.55 -2.37
CA SER A 56 26.88 -0.03 -1.11
C SER A 56 26.93 -1.11 -0.02
N ARG A 57 28.09 -1.18 0.65
CA ARG A 57 28.32 -2.06 1.82
C ARG A 57 27.79 -1.49 3.13
N ALA A 58 27.11 -0.34 3.10
CA ALA A 58 26.53 0.25 4.29
C ALA A 58 25.46 -0.68 4.90
N ALA A 59 25.43 -0.78 6.23
CA ALA A 59 24.38 -1.51 6.94
C ALA A 59 23.04 -0.75 6.98
N PHE A 60 23.08 0.56 6.74
CA PHE A 60 21.92 1.44 6.67
C PHE A 60 22.22 2.55 5.66
N THR A 61 21.21 2.98 4.91
CA THR A 61 21.32 4.12 4.00
C THR A 61 20.15 5.09 4.22
N ALA A 62 20.27 6.33 3.75
CA ALA A 62 19.22 7.34 3.87
C ALA A 62 19.29 8.33 2.72
N VAL A 63 18.24 9.13 2.58
CA VAL A 63 18.23 10.32 1.73
C VAL A 63 19.10 11.42 2.35
N ASP A 64 19.52 12.38 1.53
CA ASP A 64 20.29 13.52 2.00
C ASP A 64 19.41 14.46 2.85
N ILE A 65 20.05 15.25 3.71
CA ILE A 65 19.33 16.26 4.51
C ILE A 65 18.74 17.31 3.56
N GLY A 66 17.42 17.50 3.62
CA GLY A 66 16.65 18.35 2.72
C GLY A 66 15.79 17.56 1.74
N ASP A 67 16.10 16.27 1.53
CA ASP A 67 15.37 15.36 0.64
C ASP A 67 14.46 14.39 1.42
N GLN A 68 14.22 14.62 2.71
CA GLN A 68 13.27 13.85 3.49
C GLN A 68 11.84 14.01 2.95
N VAL A 69 11.08 12.91 3.03
CA VAL A 69 9.67 12.82 2.64
C VAL A 69 8.85 12.50 3.88
N VAL A 70 7.52 12.60 3.76
CA VAL A 70 6.59 12.29 4.86
C VAL A 70 6.73 10.81 5.24
N LEU A 71 6.98 10.54 6.52
CA LEU A 71 6.91 9.19 7.06
C LEU A 71 5.47 8.88 7.51
N SER A 72 4.74 8.17 6.65
CA SER A 72 3.43 7.59 6.94
C SER A 72 3.57 6.10 7.22
N CYS A 73 2.72 5.51 8.06
CA CYS A 73 2.73 4.07 8.26
C CYS A 73 1.31 3.55 8.41
N ASP A 74 1.01 2.53 7.61
CA ASP A 74 -0.15 1.67 7.76
C ASP A 74 0.09 0.66 8.90
N GLY A 75 -0.94 0.35 9.68
CA GLY A 75 -0.83 -0.50 10.86
C GLY A 75 0.26 -0.05 11.84
N GLY A 76 0.44 1.27 11.98
CA GLY A 76 1.53 1.94 12.69
C GLY A 76 1.62 1.63 14.19
N GLY A 77 2.59 2.22 14.89
CA GLY A 77 2.90 1.82 16.26
C GLY A 77 4.02 0.77 16.35
N SER A 78 4.76 0.77 17.46
CA SER A 78 5.82 -0.19 17.72
C SER A 78 5.31 -1.62 17.95
N LYS A 79 4.01 -1.79 18.27
CA LYS A 79 3.39 -3.04 18.74
C LYS A 79 4.08 -3.64 19.97
N MET A 80 4.97 -2.89 20.61
CA MET A 80 5.77 -3.27 21.78
C MET A 80 5.27 -2.60 23.07
N THR A 81 4.43 -1.58 22.96
CA THR A 81 3.97 -0.76 24.08
C THR A 81 2.48 -0.99 24.35
N GLY A 82 2.14 -1.18 25.64
CA GLY A 82 0.93 -1.91 26.06
C GLY A 82 -0.46 -1.30 25.77
N THR A 83 -0.56 -0.15 25.10
CA THR A 83 -1.84 0.43 24.67
C THR A 83 -1.65 1.22 23.38
N ASP A 84 -2.65 1.24 22.50
CA ASP A 84 -2.65 1.98 21.22
C ASP A 84 -2.17 3.43 21.38
N LEU A 85 -2.69 4.16 22.39
CA LEU A 85 -2.30 5.55 22.65
C LEU A 85 -0.80 5.72 22.94
N LEU A 86 -0.24 4.91 23.82
CA LEU A 86 1.18 4.98 24.16
C LEU A 86 2.06 4.58 22.97
N ASP A 87 1.55 3.69 22.12
CA ASP A 87 2.25 3.24 20.93
C ASP A 87 2.34 4.34 19.87
N LEU A 88 1.25 5.10 19.68
CA LEU A 88 1.24 6.28 18.80
C LEU A 88 2.10 7.43 19.36
N LEU A 89 2.09 7.64 20.67
CA LEU A 89 2.99 8.61 21.31
C LEU A 89 4.46 8.23 21.15
N GLU A 90 4.81 6.94 21.25
CA GLU A 90 6.17 6.50 20.97
C GLU A 90 6.54 6.72 19.50
N SER A 91 5.61 6.41 18.59
CA SER A 91 5.86 6.55 17.16
C SER A 91 6.07 8.01 16.74
N GLU A 92 5.27 8.92 17.29
CA GLU A 92 5.46 10.36 17.10
C GLU A 92 6.77 10.86 17.76
N GLN A 93 6.94 10.61 19.05
CA GLN A 93 7.96 11.31 19.84
C GLN A 93 9.35 10.68 19.73
N ARG A 94 9.43 9.38 19.44
CA ARG A 94 10.68 8.62 19.37
C ARG A 94 11.06 8.26 17.95
N LEU A 95 10.09 7.82 17.13
CA LEU A 95 10.35 7.38 15.77
C LEU A 95 10.21 8.51 14.74
N GLY A 96 9.53 9.61 15.10
CA GLY A 96 9.38 10.79 14.25
C GLY A 96 8.45 10.55 13.07
N GLN A 97 7.39 9.74 13.24
CA GLN A 97 6.35 9.59 12.22
C GLN A 97 5.61 10.92 12.01
N ASP A 98 5.44 11.30 10.75
CA ASP A 98 4.80 12.56 10.36
C ASP A 98 3.27 12.42 10.25
N ILE A 99 2.80 11.21 9.92
CA ILE A 99 1.39 10.83 9.96
C ILE A 99 1.27 9.58 10.82
N LEU A 100 0.38 9.63 11.81
CA LEU A 100 0.08 8.51 12.69
C LEU A 100 -1.17 7.79 12.19
N GLU A 101 -1.27 6.51 12.50
CA GLU A 101 -2.45 5.73 12.19
C GLU A 101 -2.93 4.97 13.41
N LEU A 102 -4.16 5.24 13.84
CA LEU A 102 -4.86 4.39 14.79
C LEU A 102 -5.55 3.26 14.06
N TRP A 103 -5.40 2.04 14.56
CA TRP A 103 -6.00 0.85 13.96
C TRP A 103 -6.32 -0.20 15.03
N HIS A 104 -6.97 -1.29 14.62
CA HIS A 104 -7.31 -2.42 15.48
C HIS A 104 -6.71 -3.72 14.93
N ILE A 105 -6.36 -4.68 15.78
CA ILE A 105 -5.63 -5.91 15.41
C ILE A 105 -6.28 -6.76 14.30
N GLU A 106 -7.62 -6.75 14.22
CA GLU A 106 -8.37 -7.44 13.14
C GLU A 106 -8.25 -6.73 11.78
N TYR A 107 -7.76 -5.48 11.78
CA TYR A 107 -7.43 -4.61 10.65
C TYR A 107 -8.39 -4.68 9.47
N SER A 108 -9.70 -4.72 9.76
CA SER A 108 -10.76 -4.82 8.75
C SER A 108 -11.97 -4.00 9.14
N TYR A 109 -12.50 -3.23 8.18
CA TYR A 109 -13.73 -2.44 8.37
C TYR A 109 -14.92 -3.31 8.82
N LYS A 110 -15.00 -4.56 8.35
CA LYS A 110 -16.05 -5.50 8.74
C LYS A 110 -16.01 -5.82 10.24
N ALA A 111 -14.82 -5.98 10.82
CA ALA A 111 -14.65 -6.24 12.24
C ALA A 111 -14.90 -4.97 13.06
N ILE A 112 -14.30 -3.85 12.62
CA ILE A 112 -14.32 -2.56 13.33
C ILE A 112 -15.74 -2.05 13.53
N LYS A 113 -16.66 -2.25 12.57
CA LYS A 113 -18.06 -1.80 12.71
C LYS A 113 -18.74 -2.28 13.99
N THR A 114 -18.34 -3.46 14.51
CA THR A 114 -18.94 -4.06 15.71
C THR A 114 -18.42 -3.44 17.01
N ILE A 115 -17.26 -2.78 16.94
CA ILE A 115 -16.56 -2.17 18.08
C ILE A 115 -16.32 -0.67 17.89
N LEU A 116 -16.96 -0.04 16.90
CA LEU A 116 -16.77 1.37 16.54
C LEU A 116 -16.82 2.32 17.76
N PRO A 117 -17.79 2.25 18.68
CA PRO A 117 -17.82 3.15 19.85
C PRO A 117 -16.57 3.07 20.74
N PHE A 118 -15.96 1.88 20.85
CA PHE A 118 -14.73 1.71 21.63
C PHE A 118 -13.55 2.38 20.92
N GLN A 119 -13.44 2.16 19.61
CA GLN A 119 -12.38 2.75 18.80
C GLN A 119 -12.51 4.27 18.69
N GLN A 120 -13.73 4.81 18.65
CA GLN A 120 -14.00 6.24 18.73
C GLN A 120 -13.47 6.83 20.04
N GLN A 121 -13.69 6.17 21.18
CA GLN A 121 -13.14 6.63 22.46
C GLN A 121 -11.60 6.65 22.45
N VAL A 122 -10.96 5.67 21.81
CA VAL A 122 -9.50 5.66 21.66
C VAL A 122 -9.05 6.81 20.77
N MET A 123 -9.70 7.05 19.63
CA MET A 123 -9.41 8.17 18.73
C MET A 123 -9.46 9.51 19.46
N GLN A 124 -10.49 9.77 20.28
CA GLN A 124 -10.57 11.00 21.08
C GLN A 124 -9.39 11.15 22.04
N ASN A 125 -8.96 10.06 22.68
CA ASN A 125 -7.82 10.11 23.60
C ASN A 125 -6.51 10.37 22.85
N VAL A 126 -6.35 9.80 21.64
CA VAL A 126 -5.18 10.04 20.78
C VAL A 126 -5.15 11.49 20.33
N GLN A 127 -6.27 12.03 19.86
CA GLN A 127 -6.39 13.43 19.43
C GLN A 127 -6.11 14.45 20.55
N LEU A 128 -6.29 14.07 21.82
CA LEU A 128 -5.95 14.93 22.96
C LEU A 128 -4.45 14.92 23.32
N MET A 129 -3.68 13.98 22.80
CA MET A 129 -2.32 13.67 23.26
C MET A 129 -1.27 13.80 22.17
N CYS A 130 -1.58 13.39 20.94
CA CYS A 130 -0.71 13.53 19.78
C CYS A 130 -0.84 14.93 19.15
N THR A 131 0.21 15.33 18.44
CA THR A 131 0.29 16.57 17.66
C THR A 131 0.28 16.31 16.15
N ALA A 132 0.92 15.22 15.71
CA ALA A 132 0.89 14.75 14.34
C ALA A 132 -0.54 14.36 13.94
N PRO A 133 -0.93 14.55 12.67
CA PRO A 133 -2.25 14.12 12.18
C PRO A 133 -2.42 12.61 12.31
N VAL A 134 -3.62 12.20 12.74
CA VAL A 134 -3.95 10.80 13.04
C VAL A 134 -5.05 10.33 12.09
N GLN A 135 -4.69 9.40 11.22
CA GLN A 135 -5.65 8.67 10.39
C GLN A 135 -6.22 7.47 11.16
N TYR A 136 -7.35 6.95 10.68
CA TYR A 136 -7.82 5.62 11.07
C TYR A 136 -7.67 4.63 9.93
N GLY A 137 -6.88 3.58 10.14
CA GLY A 137 -6.56 2.59 9.12
C GLY A 137 -7.29 1.26 9.30
N ALA A 138 -7.73 0.70 8.17
CA ALA A 138 -8.26 -0.66 8.09
C ALA A 138 -8.31 -1.17 6.65
N GLN A 139 -8.33 -2.49 6.50
CA GLN A 139 -8.47 -3.11 5.17
C GLN A 139 -9.94 -3.22 4.75
N PRO A 140 -10.25 -2.94 3.47
CA PRO A 140 -11.54 -3.26 2.85
C PRO A 140 -11.89 -4.75 2.96
N ASN A 141 -10.93 -5.63 2.61
CA ASN A 141 -10.97 -7.08 2.70
C ASN A 141 -12.34 -7.72 2.39
N LEU A 142 -12.82 -7.50 1.15
CA LEU A 142 -14.13 -7.94 0.68
C LEU A 142 -14.38 -9.45 0.87
N ALA A 143 -13.33 -10.28 0.86
CA ALA A 143 -13.44 -11.73 1.04
C ALA A 143 -14.16 -12.13 2.33
N PHE A 144 -14.05 -11.33 3.40
CA PHE A 144 -14.75 -11.59 4.65
C PHE A 144 -16.27 -11.47 4.53
N TYR A 145 -16.81 -10.85 3.49
CA TYR A 145 -18.26 -10.79 3.26
C TYR A 145 -18.84 -12.06 2.65
N SER A 146 -18.00 -13.03 2.29
CA SER A 146 -18.39 -14.34 1.79
C SER A 146 -18.49 -15.41 2.90
N LYS A 147 -19.27 -16.46 2.66
CA LYS A 147 -19.41 -17.60 3.58
C LYS A 147 -18.06 -18.33 3.80
N PRO A 148 -17.79 -18.80 5.02
CA PRO A 148 -18.72 -18.91 6.16
C PRO A 148 -18.83 -17.65 7.03
N ASP A 149 -17.90 -16.70 6.91
CA ASP A 149 -17.81 -15.57 7.83
C ASP A 149 -18.80 -14.44 7.50
N GLY A 150 -19.21 -14.33 6.24
CA GLY A 150 -20.15 -13.35 5.75
C GLY A 150 -21.40 -13.98 5.11
N PRO A 151 -22.39 -13.13 4.75
CA PRO A 151 -23.68 -13.59 4.26
C PRO A 151 -23.67 -14.02 2.79
N ALA A 152 -22.79 -13.46 1.96
CA ALA A 152 -22.76 -13.73 0.52
C ALA A 152 -22.21 -15.13 0.23
N GLU A 153 -22.64 -15.76 -0.87
CA GLU A 153 -22.07 -17.05 -1.29
C GLU A 153 -20.56 -16.94 -1.55
N ASN A 154 -19.84 -18.05 -1.35
CA ASN A 154 -18.39 -18.05 -1.51
C ASN A 154 -17.98 -18.15 -2.99
N TRP A 155 -17.62 -17.01 -3.59
CA TRP A 155 -17.17 -16.97 -4.98
C TRP A 155 -15.84 -17.70 -5.22
N PHE A 156 -15.00 -17.87 -4.20
CA PHE A 156 -13.79 -18.70 -4.32
C PHE A 156 -14.12 -20.18 -4.49
N GLU A 157 -15.31 -20.64 -4.12
CA GLU A 157 -15.82 -21.99 -4.40
C GLU A 157 -16.66 -22.06 -5.69
N LEU A 158 -17.37 -21.00 -6.03
CA LEU A 158 -18.21 -20.94 -7.24
C LEU A 158 -17.37 -20.81 -8.52
N LEU A 159 -16.33 -19.97 -8.51
CA LEU A 159 -15.48 -19.73 -9.68
C LEU A 159 -14.77 -21.00 -10.16
N PRO A 160 -14.14 -21.83 -9.31
CA PRO A 160 -13.55 -23.10 -9.75
C PRO A 160 -14.55 -24.12 -10.31
N ARG A 161 -15.84 -23.99 -9.97
CA ARG A 161 -16.93 -24.82 -10.54
C ARG A 161 -17.46 -24.31 -11.88
N GLY A 162 -16.97 -23.16 -12.35
CA GLY A 162 -17.46 -22.51 -13.57
C GLY A 162 -18.79 -21.77 -13.39
N GLU A 163 -19.24 -21.56 -12.14
CA GLU A 163 -20.50 -20.90 -11.82
C GLU A 163 -20.35 -19.37 -11.82
N ILE A 164 -19.91 -18.80 -12.96
CA ILE A 164 -19.49 -17.39 -13.08
C ILE A 164 -20.61 -16.41 -12.71
N ALA A 165 -21.84 -16.65 -13.20
CA ALA A 165 -22.97 -15.75 -12.91
C ALA A 165 -23.32 -15.73 -11.41
N ALA A 166 -23.28 -16.89 -10.76
CA ALA A 166 -23.53 -16.99 -9.32
C ALA A 166 -22.40 -16.33 -8.51
N ALA A 167 -21.14 -16.52 -8.93
CA ALA A 167 -20.00 -15.86 -8.31
C ALA A 167 -20.10 -14.34 -8.38
N ARG A 168 -20.45 -13.78 -9.55
CA ARG A 168 -20.65 -12.34 -9.73
C ARG A 168 -21.78 -11.80 -8.86
N ALA A 169 -22.93 -12.47 -8.84
CA ALA A 169 -24.05 -12.08 -7.98
C ALA A 169 -23.65 -12.06 -6.49
N ALA A 170 -22.86 -13.03 -6.04
CA ALA A 170 -22.36 -13.08 -4.67
C ALA A 170 -21.36 -11.95 -4.37
N ILE A 171 -20.48 -11.63 -5.32
CA ILE A 171 -19.55 -10.52 -5.23
C ILE A 171 -20.32 -9.18 -5.15
N GLU A 172 -21.32 -8.97 -5.99
CA GLU A 172 -22.17 -7.76 -5.99
C GLU A 172 -22.89 -7.58 -4.64
N GLU A 173 -23.42 -8.66 -4.05
CA GLU A 173 -24.01 -8.63 -2.71
C GLU A 173 -22.99 -8.24 -1.64
N ALA A 174 -21.83 -8.89 -1.64
CA ALA A 174 -20.73 -8.60 -0.71
C ALA A 174 -20.26 -7.14 -0.83
N MET A 175 -20.14 -6.63 -2.05
CA MET A 175 -19.71 -5.27 -2.36
C MET A 175 -20.63 -4.22 -1.73
N ASP A 176 -21.94 -4.42 -1.81
CA ASP A 176 -22.92 -3.49 -1.24
C ASP A 176 -22.94 -3.50 0.29
N LEU A 177 -22.64 -4.65 0.91
CA LEU A 177 -22.47 -4.75 2.35
C LEU A 177 -21.17 -4.08 2.81
N ALA A 178 -20.08 -4.37 2.11
CA ALA A 178 -18.77 -3.81 2.42
C ALA A 178 -18.76 -2.28 2.32
N THR A 179 -19.28 -1.73 1.23
CA THR A 179 -19.35 -0.27 1.04
C THR A 179 -20.13 0.43 2.16
N LYS A 180 -21.22 -0.18 2.66
CA LYS A 180 -21.98 0.37 3.79
C LYS A 180 -21.17 0.38 5.08
N ASP A 181 -20.43 -0.69 5.35
CA ASP A 181 -19.59 -0.78 6.53
C ASP A 181 -18.40 0.20 6.47
N PHE A 182 -17.78 0.34 5.29
CA PHE A 182 -16.69 1.29 5.06
C PHE A 182 -17.15 2.73 5.35
N ILE A 183 -18.31 3.10 4.83
CA ILE A 183 -18.93 4.41 5.08
C ILE A 183 -19.27 4.56 6.57
N TYR A 184 -19.92 3.57 7.19
CA TYR A 184 -20.32 3.64 8.59
C TYR A 184 -19.13 3.86 9.53
N VAL A 185 -18.04 3.11 9.34
CA VAL A 185 -16.81 3.26 10.14
C VAL A 185 -16.13 4.59 9.83
N GLY A 186 -15.98 4.94 8.54
CA GLY A 186 -15.32 6.18 8.13
C GLY A 186 -16.05 7.42 8.65
N GLU A 187 -17.37 7.48 8.53
CA GLU A 187 -18.17 8.57 9.13
C GLU A 187 -18.00 8.61 10.65
N GLY A 188 -18.05 7.44 11.30
CA GLY A 188 -17.89 7.36 12.75
C GLY A 188 -16.54 7.90 13.24
N MET A 189 -15.45 7.59 12.54
CA MET A 189 -14.10 8.05 12.90
C MET A 189 -13.92 9.54 12.62
N LEU A 190 -14.36 10.02 11.45
CA LEU A 190 -14.26 11.43 11.08
C LEU A 190 -15.15 12.31 11.98
N ASP A 191 -16.36 11.87 12.34
CA ASP A 191 -17.23 12.57 13.31
C ASP A 191 -16.61 12.64 14.72
N THR A 192 -15.67 11.74 15.02
CA THR A 192 -14.95 11.66 16.31
C THR A 192 -13.70 12.53 16.34
N GLY A 193 -13.25 12.99 15.18
CA GLY A 193 -12.09 13.87 15.03
C GLY A 193 -10.84 13.20 14.45
N ALA A 194 -10.95 12.03 13.81
CA ALA A 194 -9.84 11.54 12.98
C ALA A 194 -9.49 12.56 11.90
N ASP A 195 -8.20 12.80 11.65
CA ASP A 195 -7.73 13.72 10.60
C ASP A 195 -7.88 13.12 9.19
N GLY A 196 -7.96 11.79 9.13
CA GLY A 196 -8.19 11.08 7.89
C GLY A 196 -8.54 9.61 8.07
N MET A 197 -8.69 8.94 6.93
CA MET A 197 -8.93 7.51 6.80
C MET A 197 -7.87 6.89 5.91
N ASP A 198 -7.37 5.71 6.29
CA ASP A 198 -6.60 4.87 5.38
C ASP A 198 -7.40 3.63 4.97
N PHE A 199 -7.53 3.45 3.67
CA PHE A 199 -8.04 2.23 3.04
C PHE A 199 -6.87 1.37 2.57
N ASP A 200 -6.15 0.77 3.51
CA ASP A 200 -5.01 -0.09 3.24
C ASP A 200 -5.40 -1.38 2.49
N THR A 201 -4.48 -1.93 1.71
CA THR A 201 -4.61 -3.22 1.01
C THR A 201 -5.87 -3.25 0.12
N THR A 202 -6.21 -2.09 -0.45
CA THR A 202 -7.32 -1.94 -1.38
C THR A 202 -7.08 -2.74 -2.66
N GLY A 203 -8.11 -3.48 -3.08
CA GLY A 203 -8.07 -4.35 -4.25
C GLY A 203 -7.51 -5.75 -3.95
N GLY A 204 -7.25 -6.09 -2.68
CA GLY A 204 -6.70 -7.41 -2.29
C GLY A 204 -7.60 -8.58 -2.67
N ALA A 205 -8.92 -8.38 -2.66
CA ALA A 205 -9.91 -9.34 -3.15
C ALA A 205 -10.38 -9.07 -4.60
N GLY A 206 -9.67 -8.19 -5.33
CA GLY A 206 -9.89 -7.88 -6.73
C GLY A 206 -10.64 -6.58 -7.02
N ASP A 207 -11.09 -6.42 -8.25
CA ASP A 207 -11.75 -5.22 -8.78
C ASP A 207 -13.02 -4.81 -8.02
N ALA A 208 -13.72 -5.77 -7.43
CA ALA A 208 -14.89 -5.53 -6.57
C ALA A 208 -14.56 -4.87 -5.22
N ASP A 209 -13.44 -5.26 -4.64
CA ASP A 209 -12.91 -4.68 -3.41
C ASP A 209 -12.52 -3.22 -3.68
N PHE A 210 -11.74 -3.00 -4.74
CA PHE A 210 -11.37 -1.65 -5.18
C PHE A 210 -12.57 -0.76 -5.50
N PHE A 211 -13.56 -1.29 -6.24
CA PHE A 211 -14.79 -0.53 -6.55
C PHE A 211 -15.55 -0.11 -5.29
N SER A 212 -15.61 -0.99 -4.29
CA SER A 212 -16.29 -0.70 -3.02
C SER A 212 -15.55 0.38 -2.23
N THR A 213 -14.21 0.34 -2.22
CA THR A 213 -13.38 1.42 -1.67
C THR A 213 -13.65 2.74 -2.39
N LEU A 214 -13.58 2.79 -3.72
CA LEU A 214 -13.81 4.03 -4.48
C LEU A 214 -15.19 4.65 -4.20
N ARG A 215 -16.23 3.82 -4.05
CA ARG A 215 -17.57 4.29 -3.63
C ARG A 215 -17.57 4.91 -2.24
N ALA A 216 -16.89 4.28 -1.26
CA ALA A 216 -16.77 4.81 0.09
C ALA A 216 -15.96 6.11 0.11
N VAL A 217 -14.82 6.17 -0.59
CA VAL A 217 -13.99 7.37 -0.75
C VAL A 217 -14.82 8.53 -1.31
N LYS A 218 -15.59 8.30 -2.39
CA LYS A 218 -16.45 9.33 -3.00
C LYS A 218 -17.51 9.85 -2.05
N HIS A 219 -18.10 8.97 -1.24
CA HIS A 219 -19.06 9.35 -0.22
C HIS A 219 -18.42 10.20 0.89
N LEU A 220 -17.32 9.69 1.48
CA LEU A 220 -16.62 10.35 2.58
C LEU A 220 -16.07 11.71 2.15
N ARG A 221 -15.45 11.81 0.97
CA ARG A 221 -14.97 13.09 0.43
C ARG A 221 -16.09 14.12 0.25
N GLY A 222 -17.29 13.67 -0.12
CA GLY A 222 -18.45 14.54 -0.26
C GLY A 222 -18.95 15.10 1.08
N LYS A 223 -18.84 14.34 2.17
CA LYS A 223 -19.27 14.74 3.52
C LYS A 223 -18.17 15.47 4.30
N TYR A 224 -16.91 15.07 4.12
CA TYR A 224 -15.73 15.57 4.82
C TYR A 224 -14.68 16.04 3.80
N PRO A 225 -14.88 17.23 3.19
CA PRO A 225 -14.01 17.70 2.11
C PRO A 225 -12.56 17.93 2.55
N ASP A 226 -12.32 18.20 3.84
CA ASP A 226 -11.00 18.53 4.37
C ASP A 226 -10.26 17.31 4.97
N ALA A 227 -10.94 16.16 5.09
CA ALA A 227 -10.32 14.96 5.65
C ALA A 227 -9.27 14.37 4.68
N GLY A 228 -8.17 13.87 5.24
CA GLY A 228 -7.24 13.00 4.53
C GLY A 228 -7.91 11.66 4.21
N ILE A 229 -7.79 11.18 2.98
CA ILE A 229 -8.23 9.85 2.58
C ILE A 229 -7.11 9.20 1.76
N GLU A 230 -6.43 8.26 2.38
CA GLU A 230 -5.42 7.42 1.76
C GLU A 230 -6.06 6.18 1.14
N VAL A 231 -5.55 5.79 -0.03
CA VAL A 231 -5.89 4.53 -0.68
C VAL A 231 -4.59 3.78 -0.98
N GLY A 232 -4.18 2.96 -0.01
CA GLY A 232 -3.10 1.98 -0.15
C GLY A 232 -3.57 0.77 -0.96
N MET A 233 -2.89 0.44 -2.05
CA MET A 233 -3.25 -0.67 -2.93
C MET A 233 -2.65 -2.00 -2.44
N ALA A 234 -3.27 -3.13 -2.78
CA ALA A 234 -2.76 -4.47 -2.43
C ALA A 234 -1.73 -5.06 -3.41
N GLY A 235 -1.49 -4.40 -4.56
CA GLY A 235 -0.57 -4.94 -5.55
C GLY A 235 -0.46 -4.09 -6.82
N GLU A 236 0.46 -4.48 -7.68
CA GLU A 236 0.88 -3.67 -8.83
C GLU A 236 -0.20 -3.50 -9.90
N PHE A 237 -1.20 -4.38 -9.94
CA PHE A 237 -2.37 -4.24 -10.79
C PHE A 237 -3.60 -4.81 -10.11
N VAL A 238 -4.78 -4.31 -10.49
CA VAL A 238 -6.05 -4.77 -9.94
C VAL A 238 -6.45 -6.10 -10.57
N ILE A 239 -6.60 -7.15 -9.76
CA ILE A 239 -7.04 -8.48 -10.25
C ILE A 239 -8.54 -8.45 -10.58
N GLY A 240 -8.93 -8.91 -11.76
CA GLY A 240 -10.33 -9.00 -12.17
C GLY A 240 -11.02 -10.27 -11.67
N VAL A 241 -11.46 -10.30 -10.41
CA VAL A 241 -12.23 -11.42 -9.83
C VAL A 241 -13.68 -11.35 -10.32
N HIS A 242 -14.27 -10.15 -10.35
CA HIS A 242 -15.54 -9.90 -11.03
C HIS A 242 -15.32 -9.74 -12.54
N GLY A 243 -14.36 -8.88 -12.91
CA GLY A 243 -13.82 -8.70 -14.26
C GLY A 243 -14.57 -7.72 -15.16
N GLU A 244 -15.67 -7.14 -14.68
CA GLU A 244 -16.60 -6.31 -15.48
C GLU A 244 -16.96 -4.98 -14.82
N LEU A 245 -16.36 -4.66 -13.67
CA LEU A 245 -16.66 -3.42 -12.95
C LEU A 245 -15.94 -2.24 -13.59
N GLU A 246 -16.65 -1.13 -13.72
CA GLU A 246 -16.15 0.11 -14.31
C GLU A 246 -16.36 1.30 -13.38
N TRP A 247 -15.34 2.14 -13.24
CA TRP A 247 -15.42 3.44 -12.58
C TRP A 247 -15.47 4.55 -13.63
N ASP A 248 -16.63 5.21 -13.75
CA ASP A 248 -16.90 6.24 -14.77
C ASP A 248 -16.52 5.78 -16.20
N GLY A 249 -16.91 4.56 -16.56
CA GLY A 249 -16.65 3.95 -17.88
C GLY A 249 -15.23 3.40 -18.07
N ARG A 250 -14.38 3.42 -17.04
CA ARG A 250 -13.07 2.75 -17.06
C ARG A 250 -13.13 1.44 -16.30
N ARG A 251 -12.90 0.33 -16.99
CA ARG A 251 -12.78 -0.99 -16.36
C ARG A 251 -11.66 -1.01 -15.31
N LEU A 252 -11.98 -1.50 -14.11
CA LEU A 252 -11.06 -1.56 -12.98
C LEU A 252 -10.09 -2.75 -13.05
N ALA A 253 -10.56 -3.89 -13.56
CA ALA A 253 -9.70 -5.06 -13.75
C ALA A 253 -8.54 -4.76 -14.70
N GLY A 254 -7.32 -5.02 -14.23
CA GLY A 254 -6.07 -4.81 -14.97
C GLY A 254 -5.50 -3.40 -14.92
N LEU A 255 -6.05 -2.49 -14.09
CA LEU A 255 -5.46 -1.17 -13.92
C LEU A 255 -4.12 -1.28 -13.19
N TRP A 256 -3.07 -0.72 -13.80
CA TRP A 256 -1.72 -0.50 -13.27
C TRP A 256 -1.63 0.86 -12.56
N PRO A 257 -0.56 1.19 -11.82
CA PRO A 257 -0.56 2.31 -10.87
C PRO A 257 -0.96 3.66 -11.46
N ALA A 258 -0.50 3.98 -12.68
CA ALA A 258 -0.87 5.23 -13.34
C ALA A 258 -2.38 5.36 -13.61
N ALA A 259 -3.07 4.26 -13.87
CA ALA A 259 -4.52 4.29 -14.04
C ALA A 259 -5.26 4.16 -12.69
N GLN A 260 -4.67 3.45 -11.72
CA GLN A 260 -5.19 3.37 -10.35
C GLN A 260 -5.23 4.76 -9.70
N VAL A 261 -4.12 5.51 -9.72
CA VAL A 261 -4.09 6.86 -9.14
C VAL A 261 -5.12 7.78 -9.78
N GLN A 262 -5.35 7.66 -11.09
CA GLN A 262 -6.38 8.44 -11.77
C GLN A 262 -7.78 8.14 -11.22
N VAL A 263 -8.17 6.87 -11.10
CA VAL A 263 -9.50 6.54 -10.54
C VAL A 263 -9.60 6.90 -9.05
N CYS A 264 -8.54 6.76 -8.26
CA CYS A 264 -8.51 7.16 -6.85
C CYS A 264 -8.71 8.68 -6.71
N GLN A 265 -8.01 9.48 -7.50
CA GLN A 265 -8.17 10.95 -7.53
C GLN A 265 -9.58 11.36 -7.94
N ASP A 266 -10.15 10.68 -8.93
CA ASP A 266 -11.49 10.99 -9.44
C ASP A 266 -12.58 10.57 -8.43
N ALA A 267 -12.32 9.55 -7.61
CA ALA A 267 -13.14 9.21 -6.45
C ALA A 267 -12.99 10.21 -5.29
N GLY A 268 -11.85 10.90 -5.20
CA GLY A 268 -11.61 11.95 -4.22
C GLY A 268 -10.60 11.60 -3.12
N ALA A 269 -9.79 10.55 -3.32
CA ALA A 269 -8.64 10.28 -2.45
C ALA A 269 -7.70 11.50 -2.39
N THR A 270 -7.00 11.66 -1.27
CA THR A 270 -5.99 12.72 -1.06
C THR A 270 -4.57 12.17 -1.01
N ILE A 271 -4.39 10.87 -0.76
CA ILE A 271 -3.09 10.19 -0.81
C ILE A 271 -3.30 8.89 -1.59
N TYR A 272 -2.34 8.55 -2.45
CA TYR A 272 -2.35 7.29 -3.19
C TYR A 272 -1.12 6.47 -2.86
N GLY A 273 -1.34 5.23 -2.39
CA GLY A 273 -0.27 4.31 -2.06
C GLY A 273 -0.17 3.16 -3.06
N PRO A 274 0.66 3.25 -4.11
CA PRO A 274 0.90 2.09 -4.98
C PRO A 274 1.65 1.01 -4.21
N ALA A 275 1.27 -0.25 -4.39
CA ALA A 275 2.01 -1.39 -3.87
C ALA A 275 2.49 -2.28 -5.03
N VAL A 276 3.66 -2.88 -4.85
CA VAL A 276 4.23 -3.83 -5.81
C VAL A 276 4.78 -5.02 -5.05
N ASN A 277 4.24 -6.21 -5.32
CA ASN A 277 4.57 -7.41 -4.56
C ASN A 277 6.00 -7.88 -4.81
N ILE A 278 6.57 -8.57 -3.83
CA ILE A 278 7.94 -9.10 -3.94
C ILE A 278 7.98 -10.44 -4.65
N ARG A 279 9.00 -10.60 -5.48
CA ARG A 279 9.41 -11.88 -6.07
C ARG A 279 10.51 -12.43 -5.16
N THR A 280 10.15 -13.41 -4.33
CA THR A 280 11.07 -13.99 -3.33
C THR A 280 12.33 -14.60 -3.94
N GLY A 281 12.20 -15.19 -5.13
CA GLY A 281 13.33 -15.76 -5.88
C GLY A 281 14.23 -14.76 -6.60
N LYS A 282 14.00 -13.44 -6.46
CA LYS A 282 14.78 -12.36 -7.08
C LYS A 282 15.53 -11.56 -6.00
N SER A 283 16.59 -10.86 -6.36
CA SER A 283 17.30 -9.99 -5.42
C SER A 283 16.44 -8.80 -4.97
N CYS A 284 16.76 -8.18 -3.84
CA CYS A 284 16.12 -6.93 -3.41
C CYS A 284 16.35 -5.81 -4.44
N ALA A 285 17.53 -5.76 -5.09
CA ALA A 285 17.82 -4.81 -6.16
C ALA A 285 16.88 -4.99 -7.36
N TRP A 286 16.66 -6.24 -7.79
CA TRP A 286 15.70 -6.58 -8.83
C TRP A 286 14.27 -6.13 -8.43
N ASN A 287 13.85 -6.42 -7.20
CA ASN A 287 12.50 -6.08 -6.73
C ASN A 287 12.27 -4.57 -6.65
N ALA A 288 13.24 -3.80 -6.15
CA ALA A 288 13.13 -2.34 -6.12
C ALA A 288 13.14 -1.74 -7.54
N ALA A 289 14.00 -2.21 -8.43
CA ALA A 289 14.01 -1.78 -9.83
C ALA A 289 12.66 -2.06 -10.52
N TYR A 290 12.07 -3.23 -10.29
CA TYR A 290 10.75 -3.60 -10.82
C TYR A 290 9.67 -2.66 -10.25
N ALA A 291 9.63 -2.45 -8.93
CA ALA A 291 8.66 -1.59 -8.27
C ALA A 291 8.72 -0.15 -8.78
N ILE A 292 9.92 0.45 -8.80
CA ILE A 292 10.13 1.82 -9.28
C ILE A 292 9.72 1.96 -10.75
N THR A 293 10.07 1.02 -11.61
CA THR A 293 9.66 1.05 -13.03
C THR A 293 8.14 1.05 -13.18
N VAL A 294 7.43 0.25 -12.36
CA VAL A 294 5.97 0.13 -12.40
C VAL A 294 5.27 1.37 -11.82
N CYS A 295 5.83 1.97 -10.76
CA CYS A 295 5.25 3.12 -10.09
C CYS A 295 5.52 4.45 -10.81
N LYS A 296 6.66 4.58 -11.51
CA LYS A 296 7.10 5.85 -12.13
C LYS A 296 6.04 6.53 -13.01
N PRO A 297 5.28 5.84 -13.88
CA PRO A 297 4.24 6.49 -14.67
C PRO A 297 3.09 7.06 -13.83
N ALA A 298 2.86 6.55 -12.61
CA ALA A 298 1.85 7.11 -11.70
C ALA A 298 2.28 8.48 -11.17
N MET A 299 3.57 8.66 -10.90
CA MET A 299 4.14 9.94 -10.46
C MET A 299 3.88 11.06 -11.47
N GLU A 300 3.94 10.75 -12.78
CA GLU A 300 3.75 11.74 -13.84
C GLU A 300 2.30 12.24 -13.96
N VAL A 301 1.32 11.43 -13.55
CA VAL A 301 -0.12 11.75 -13.68
C VAL A 301 -0.79 12.08 -12.35
N ALA A 302 -0.05 11.94 -11.25
CA ALA A 302 -0.52 12.26 -9.91
C ALA A 302 -0.72 13.77 -9.73
N ARG A 303 -1.82 14.12 -9.07
CA ARG A 303 -2.26 15.45 -8.62
C ARG A 303 -2.43 15.49 -7.10
N ILE A 304 -2.29 14.34 -6.47
CA ILE A 304 -2.33 14.10 -5.03
C ILE A 304 -1.00 13.46 -4.63
N PRO A 305 -0.55 13.65 -3.37
CA PRO A 305 0.63 12.96 -2.84
C PRO A 305 0.62 11.45 -3.12
N VAL A 306 1.78 10.93 -3.49
CA VAL A 306 2.00 9.49 -3.68
C VAL A 306 2.92 8.98 -2.60
N HIS A 307 2.42 8.02 -1.82
CA HIS A 307 3.12 7.37 -0.72
C HIS A 307 3.31 5.88 -1.07
N PRO A 308 4.30 5.51 -1.89
CA PRO A 308 4.51 4.10 -2.25
C PRO A 308 4.63 3.21 -1.02
N ASN A 309 3.91 2.10 -1.01
CA ASN A 309 4.01 1.10 0.05
C ASN A 309 5.39 0.44 -0.02
N VAL A 310 6.27 0.79 0.91
CA VAL A 310 7.65 0.26 1.06
C VAL A 310 7.78 -0.40 2.43
N GLY A 311 6.90 -1.38 2.67
CA GLY A 311 6.81 -2.19 3.88
C GLY A 311 6.96 -3.68 3.61
N GLU A 312 6.67 -4.52 4.62
CA GLU A 312 6.86 -5.97 4.55
C GLU A 312 6.30 -6.60 3.26
N GLY A 313 7.18 -7.15 2.42
CA GLY A 313 6.77 -7.88 1.22
C GLY A 313 6.29 -7.04 0.03
N VAL A 314 6.48 -5.72 0.07
CA VAL A 314 6.13 -4.78 -1.02
C VAL A 314 7.25 -3.75 -1.26
N GLY A 315 7.22 -3.07 -2.41
CA GLY A 315 8.05 -1.89 -2.65
C GLY A 315 9.56 -2.15 -2.63
N GLY A 316 10.01 -3.38 -2.88
CA GLY A 316 11.43 -3.76 -2.84
C GLY A 316 11.95 -4.22 -1.47
N VAL A 317 11.11 -4.18 -0.42
CA VAL A 317 11.43 -4.70 0.92
C VAL A 317 11.11 -6.20 0.97
N PRO A 318 12.02 -7.07 1.42
CA PRO A 318 11.80 -8.52 1.37
C PRO A 318 10.61 -8.99 2.22
N VAL A 319 10.05 -10.15 1.86
CA VAL A 319 9.03 -10.85 2.63
C VAL A 319 9.66 -11.43 3.89
N ASN A 320 9.64 -10.68 4.99
CA ASN A 320 10.18 -11.06 6.28
C ASN A 320 9.46 -10.26 7.37
N GLY A 321 8.93 -10.91 8.41
CA GLY A 321 8.22 -10.22 9.51
C GLY A 321 9.08 -9.24 10.31
N TYR A 322 10.40 -9.28 10.15
CA TYR A 322 11.33 -8.27 10.63
C TYR A 322 12.30 -7.90 9.50
N PRO A 323 11.88 -7.07 8.54
CA PRO A 323 12.71 -6.71 7.41
C PRO A 323 14.03 -6.09 7.90
N PRO A 324 15.19 -6.59 7.43
CA PRO A 324 16.47 -6.04 7.82
C PRO A 324 16.58 -4.57 7.42
N GLU A 325 17.11 -3.73 8.32
CA GLU A 325 17.27 -2.28 8.11
C GLU A 325 17.99 -1.96 6.80
N ASP A 326 18.99 -2.76 6.44
CA ASP A 326 19.77 -2.59 5.22
C ASP A 326 18.93 -2.76 3.94
N ALA A 327 17.91 -3.62 3.95
CA ALA A 327 17.02 -3.80 2.81
C ALA A 327 15.92 -2.75 2.77
N ALA A 328 15.26 -2.50 3.91
CA ALA A 328 14.19 -1.51 4.02
C ALA A 328 14.70 -0.11 3.65
N SER A 329 15.83 0.30 4.21
CA SER A 329 16.40 1.63 3.96
C SER A 329 16.87 1.83 2.52
N ARG A 330 17.40 0.79 1.85
CA ARG A 330 17.78 0.87 0.43
C ARG A 330 16.56 1.00 -0.47
N ALA A 331 15.51 0.22 -0.20
CA ALA A 331 14.26 0.32 -0.94
C ALA A 331 13.63 1.71 -0.79
N ALA A 332 13.54 2.22 0.45
CA ALA A 332 13.02 3.54 0.75
C ALA A 332 13.84 4.65 0.04
N LYS A 333 15.17 4.65 0.22
CA LYS A 333 16.05 5.61 -0.47
C LYS A 333 15.87 5.57 -1.99
N ALA A 334 15.79 4.36 -2.58
CA ALA A 334 15.62 4.22 -4.02
C ALA A 334 14.29 4.81 -4.52
N HIS A 335 13.19 4.61 -3.77
CA HIS A 335 11.89 5.22 -4.09
C HIS A 335 11.96 6.75 -4.01
N VAL A 336 12.50 7.30 -2.92
CA VAL A 336 12.62 8.77 -2.78
C VAL A 336 13.54 9.35 -3.85
N ASP A 337 14.74 8.81 -4.02
CA ASP A 337 15.75 9.39 -4.91
C ASP A 337 15.29 9.38 -6.39
N ILE A 338 14.57 8.34 -6.83
CA ILE A 338 14.22 8.13 -8.24
C ILE A 338 12.78 8.56 -8.55
N LEU A 339 11.81 8.14 -7.73
CA LEU A 339 10.41 8.51 -7.97
C LEU A 339 10.09 9.92 -7.51
N LYS A 340 10.90 10.49 -6.58
CA LYS A 340 10.60 11.75 -5.91
C LYS A 340 9.20 11.70 -5.27
N CYS A 341 8.89 10.59 -4.59
CA CYS A 341 7.62 10.40 -3.90
C CYS A 341 7.46 11.39 -2.73
N ASP A 342 6.23 11.64 -2.34
CA ASP A 342 5.88 12.65 -1.33
C ASP A 342 5.95 12.10 0.10
N GLY A 343 5.78 10.78 0.22
CA GLY A 343 5.91 10.01 1.45
C GLY A 343 6.24 8.55 1.15
N LEU A 344 6.40 7.77 2.22
CA LEU A 344 6.60 6.32 2.23
C LEU A 344 5.97 5.72 3.48
#